data_AF-G9NHC3-F1
#
_entry.id   AF-G9NHC3-F1
#
_cell.length_a   1.000
_cell.length_b   1.000
_cell.length_c   1.000
_cell.angle_alpha   90.00
_cell.angle_beta   90.00
_cell.angle_gamma   90.00
#
_symmetry.space_group_name_H-M   'P 1'
#
loop_
_entity.id
_entity.type
_entity.pdbx_description
1 polymer ?
#
loop_
_entity_poly.entity_id
_entity_poly.type
_entity_poly.pdbx_seq_one_letter_code
_entity_poly.pdbx_strand_id
1 'polypeptide(L)'
;MFFDTEHNSLDTVISSLHGAFSETALKMWAYIRCLSASTRLSATLIINTIKKVVDIAFLILTSKWRKKRFEKYACEIRKAQVIATGYSAFLDVLHRRQTGYGEVIAWLREETTRLATTR
;
A
#
# COMPACT_ATOMS: atom_id res chain seq x y z
N MET A 1 3.20 -7.13 14.26
CA MET A 1 4.25 -8.10 14.58
C MET A 1 4.78 -8.77 13.31
N PHE A 2 3.91 -9.13 12.36
CA PHE A 2 4.23 -9.75 11.05
C PHE A 2 5.15 -8.99 10.07
N PHE A 3 5.78 -7.89 10.50
CA PHE A 3 6.69 -7.10 9.65
C PHE A 3 8.13 -7.15 10.16
N ASP A 4 8.39 -8.09 11.06
CA ASP A 4 9.69 -8.34 11.67
C ASP A 4 10.39 -9.45 10.91
N THR A 5 11.50 -9.12 10.24
CA THR A 5 12.28 -10.09 9.46
C THR A 5 13.17 -10.96 10.34
N GLU A 6 13.30 -10.68 11.63
CA GLU A 6 13.99 -11.55 12.59
C GLU A 6 13.19 -12.84 12.85
N HIS A 7 11.86 -12.71 12.84
CA HIS A 7 10.95 -13.79 13.22
C HIS A 7 10.06 -14.28 12.07
N ASN A 8 10.12 -13.65 10.90
CA ASN A 8 9.33 -14.00 9.73
C ASN A 8 10.21 -13.97 8.48
N SER A 9 9.98 -14.90 7.55
CA SER A 9 10.61 -14.81 6.23
C SER A 9 10.19 -13.53 5.51
N LEU A 10 11.05 -13.05 4.61
CA LEU A 10 10.75 -11.88 3.79
C LEU A 10 9.43 -12.04 3.00
N ASP A 11 9.17 -13.24 2.47
CA ASP A 11 7.92 -13.54 1.76
C ASP A 11 6.69 -13.41 2.67
N THR A 12 6.80 -13.87 3.91
CA THR A 12 5.72 -13.74 4.91
C THR A 12 5.47 -12.26 5.24
N VAL A 13 6.54 -11.48 5.39
CA VAL A 13 6.45 -10.03 5.63
C VAL A 13 5.79 -9.32 4.44
N ILE A 14 6.17 -9.64 3.21
CA ILE A 14 5.59 -9.07 1.99
C ILE A 14 4.12 -9.45 1.85
N SER A 15 3.76 -10.72 2.09
CA SER A 15 2.37 -11.19 2.07
C SER A 15 1.51 -10.47 3.11
N SER A 16 2.02 -10.35 4.34
CA SER A 16 1.35 -9.62 5.41
C SER A 16 1.16 -8.13 5.06
N LEU A 17 2.14 -7.53 4.39
CA LEU A 17 2.07 -6.15 3.94
C LEU A 17 1.05 -5.96 2.81
N HIS A 18 0.98 -6.90 1.87
CA HIS A 18 -0.06 -6.91 0.83
C HIS A 18 -1.46 -6.99 1.46
N GLY A 19 -1.65 -7.88 2.44
CA GLY A 19 -2.92 -7.98 3.19
C GLY A 19 -3.30 -6.67 3.88
N ALA A 20 -2.36 -6.04 4.58
CA ALA A 20 -2.59 -4.76 5.27
C ALA A 20 -2.94 -3.61 4.29
N PHE A 21 -2.28 -3.54 3.13
CA PHE A 21 -2.63 -2.57 2.10
C PHE A 21 -3.97 -2.89 1.44
N SER A 22 -4.31 -4.16 1.22
CA SER A 22 -5.60 -4.58 0.67
C SER A 22 -6.76 -4.17 1.59
N GLU A 23 -6.62 -4.37 2.90
CA GLU A 23 -7.58 -3.87 3.88
C GLU A 23 -7.69 -2.34 3.85
N THR A 24 -6.57 -1.64 3.73
CA THR A 24 -6.53 -0.18 3.65
C THR A 24 -7.25 0.32 2.40
N ALA A 25 -7.01 -0.31 1.24
CA ALA A 25 -7.69 -0.01 -0.01
C ALA A 25 -9.20 -0.27 0.07
N LEU A 26 -9.60 -1.36 0.75
CA LEU A 26 -11.00 -1.68 0.96
C LEU A 26 -11.70 -0.64 1.86
N LYS A 27 -11.03 -0.22 2.94
CA LYS A 27 -11.51 0.84 3.84
C LYS A 27 -11.65 2.17 3.10
N MET A 28 -10.66 2.54 2.29
CA MET A 28 -10.71 3.74 1.44
C MET A 28 -11.90 3.69 0.49
N TRP A 29 -12.07 2.58 -0.24
CA TRP A 29 -13.20 2.40 -1.15
C TRP A 29 -14.55 2.52 -0.44
N ALA A 30 -14.69 1.85 0.72
CA ALA A 30 -15.92 1.89 1.51
C ALA A 30 -16.21 3.32 2.01
N TYR A 31 -15.18 4.02 2.50
CA TYR A 31 -15.28 5.40 2.95
C TYR A 31 -15.74 6.34 1.83
N ILE A 32 -15.09 6.29 0.66
CA ILE A 32 -15.44 7.12 -0.50
C ILE A 32 -16.88 6.86 -0.95
N ARG A 33 -17.33 5.60 -0.93
CA ARG A 33 -18.71 5.24 -1.32
C ARG A 33 -19.76 5.80 -0.36
N CYS A 34 -19.40 6.05 0.90
CA CYS A 34 -20.28 6.65 1.89
C CYS A 34 -20.26 8.19 1.88
N LEU A 35 -19.41 8.81 1.07
CA LEU A 35 -19.42 10.27 0.90
C LEU A 35 -20.64 10.70 0.08
N SER A 36 -21.15 11.92 0.34
CA SER A 36 -22.23 12.49 -0.46
C SER A 36 -21.79 12.67 -1.92
N ALA A 37 -22.76 12.67 -2.86
CA ALA A 37 -22.49 12.90 -4.28
C ALA A 37 -21.77 14.24 -4.57
N SER A 38 -21.94 15.24 -3.68
CA SER A 38 -21.23 16.52 -3.73
C SER A 38 -19.75 16.45 -3.37
N THR A 39 -19.28 15.34 -2.79
CA THR A 39 -17.89 15.15 -2.31
C THR A 39 -17.11 14.23 -3.25
N ARG A 40 -17.38 14.31 -4.56
CA ARG A 40 -16.69 13.48 -5.55
C ARG A 40 -15.20 13.82 -5.55
N LEU A 41 -14.39 12.86 -5.09
CA LEU A 41 -12.95 13.02 -5.07
C LEU A 41 -12.39 12.89 -6.50
N SER A 42 -11.39 13.70 -6.80
CA SER A 42 -10.65 13.58 -8.07
C SER A 42 -9.71 12.37 -8.04
N ALA A 43 -9.44 11.80 -9.22
CA ALA A 43 -8.47 10.72 -9.35
C ALA A 43 -7.08 11.13 -8.83
N THR A 44 -6.65 12.36 -9.11
CA THR A 44 -5.39 12.94 -8.63
C THR A 44 -5.28 12.93 -7.11
N LEU A 45 -6.35 13.29 -6.39
CA LEU A 45 -6.35 13.29 -4.92
C LEU A 45 -6.22 11.85 -4.39
N ILE A 46 -6.94 10.89 -4.99
CA ILE A 46 -6.88 9.48 -4.61
C ILE A 46 -5.45 8.94 -4.85
N ILE A 47 -4.87 9.20 -6.03
CA ILE A 47 -3.51 8.78 -6.38
C ILE A 47 -2.48 9.33 -5.38
N ASN A 48 -2.55 10.63 -5.08
CA ASN A 48 -1.63 11.25 -4.11
C ASN A 48 -1.80 10.67 -2.70
N THR A 49 -3.03 10.34 -2.32
CA THR A 49 -3.31 9.67 -1.04
C THR A 49 -2.68 8.28 -1.00
N ILE A 50 -2.83 7.48 -2.06
CA ILE A 50 -2.21 6.14 -2.16
C ILE A 50 -0.68 6.26 -2.06
N LYS A 51 -0.06 7.17 -2.81
CA LYS A 51 1.39 7.44 -2.73
C LYS A 51 1.81 7.75 -1.29
N LYS A 52 1.09 8.66 -0.63
CA LYS A 52 1.41 9.08 0.74
C LYS A 52 1.25 7.97 1.76
N VAL A 53 0.20 7.15 1.65
CA VAL A 53 -0.04 5.99 2.52
C VAL A 53 1.11 5.00 2.41
N VAL A 54 1.55 4.69 1.20
CA VAL A 54 2.67 3.77 0.94
C VAL A 54 3.99 4.33 1.49
N ASP A 55 4.28 5.62 1.27
CA ASP A 55 5.46 6.28 1.82
C ASP A 55 5.47 6.27 3.36
N ILE A 56 4.33 6.60 3.99
CA ILE A 56 4.20 6.59 5.45
C ILE A 56 4.36 5.16 5.97
N ALA A 57 3.79 4.15 5.30
CA ALA A 57 3.95 2.76 5.70
C ALA A 57 5.43 2.37 5.77
N PHE A 58 6.23 2.72 4.76
CA PHE A 58 7.68 2.48 4.80
C PHE A 58 8.33 3.15 6.03
N LEU A 59 8.04 4.44 6.26
CA LEU A 59 8.59 5.17 7.41
C LEU A 59 8.22 4.55 8.76
N ILE A 60 6.97 4.08 8.91
CA ILE A 60 6.50 3.42 10.14
C ILE A 60 7.25 2.11 10.35
N LEU A 61 7.35 1.28 9.30
CA LEU A 61 8.02 -0.01 9.34
C LEU A 61 9.51 0.13 9.67
N THR A 62 10.20 1.12 9.09
CA THR A 62 11.64 1.31 9.30
C THR A 62 11.97 2.28 10.45
N SER A 63 10.99 2.76 11.19
CA SER A 63 11.19 3.81 12.20
C SER A 63 12.13 3.39 13.33
N LYS A 64 12.98 4.32 13.79
CA LYS A 64 13.85 4.12 14.96
C LYS A 64 13.04 3.84 16.23
N TRP A 65 11.85 4.46 16.35
CA TRP A 65 10.95 4.22 17.48
C TRP A 65 10.54 2.75 17.57
N ARG A 66 10.22 2.12 16.44
CA ARG A 66 9.85 0.71 16.40
C ARG A 66 11.00 -0.20 16.82
N LYS A 67 12.23 0.07 16.34
CA LYS A 67 13.44 -0.63 16.80
C LYS A 67 13.70 -0.47 18.30
N LYS A 68 13.47 0.73 18.86
CA LYS A 68 13.63 0.96 20.30
C LYS A 68 12.57 0.24 21.14
N ARG A 69 11.33 0.13 20.62
CA ARG A 69 10.23 -0.55 21.31
C ARG A 69 10.39 -2.07 21.33
N PHE A 70 11.02 -2.62 20.29
CA PHE A 70 11.17 -4.06 20.10
C PHE A 70 12.65 -4.36 19.86
N GLU A 71 13.38 -4.73 20.90
CA GLU A 71 14.86 -4.82 20.93
C GLU A 71 15.45 -5.73 19.85
N LYS A 72 14.72 -6.76 19.42
CA LYS A 72 15.13 -7.70 18.35
C LYS A 72 14.48 -7.42 16.99
N TYR A 73 13.80 -6.29 16.82
CA TYR A 73 13.09 -6.01 15.58
C TYR A 73 14.05 -5.72 14.43
N ALA A 74 13.98 -6.57 13.40
CA ALA A 74 14.61 -6.33 12.11
C ALA A 74 13.54 -6.00 11.06
N CYS A 75 13.87 -5.10 10.14
CA CYS A 75 13.01 -4.82 9.00
C CYS A 75 13.88 -4.58 7.78
N GLU A 76 14.18 -5.67 7.07
CA GLU A 76 15.05 -5.66 5.90
C GLU A 76 14.31 -5.34 4.59
N ILE A 77 13.06 -4.89 4.68
CA ILE A 77 12.26 -4.54 3.51
C ILE A 77 12.75 -3.22 2.88
N ARG A 78 12.98 -3.25 1.58
CA ARG A 78 13.39 -2.07 0.80
C ARG A 78 12.17 -1.19 0.49
N LYS A 79 12.39 0.12 0.34
CA LYS A 79 11.32 1.06 -0.04
C LYS A 79 10.62 0.63 -1.33
N ALA A 80 11.38 0.20 -2.34
CA ALA A 80 10.83 -0.28 -3.61
C ALA A 80 9.90 -1.50 -3.43
N GLN A 81 10.22 -2.41 -2.50
CA GLN A 81 9.35 -3.56 -2.19
C GLN A 81 8.04 -3.09 -1.53
N VAL A 82 8.10 -2.16 -0.59
CA VAL A 82 6.88 -1.58 0.03
C VAL A 82 6.01 -0.89 -1.03
N ILE A 83 6.61 -0.14 -1.94
CA ILE A 83 5.90 0.54 -3.03
C ILE A 83 5.23 -0.47 -3.96
N ALA A 84 5.98 -1.44 -4.48
CA ALA A 84 5.45 -2.45 -5.37
C ALA A 84 4.31 -3.25 -4.73
N THR A 85 4.48 -3.66 -3.47
CA THR A 85 3.46 -4.38 -2.70
C THR A 85 2.22 -3.52 -2.49
N GLY A 86 2.39 -2.25 -2.13
CA GLY A 86 1.29 -1.31 -1.94
C GLY A 86 0.47 -1.11 -3.21
N TYR A 87 1.11 -0.77 -4.32
CA TYR A 87 0.41 -0.54 -5.58
C TYR A 87 -0.28 -1.80 -6.11
N SER A 88 0.36 -2.97 -6.00
CA SER A 88 -0.28 -4.24 -6.35
C SER A 88 -1.54 -4.48 -5.53
N ALA A 89 -1.48 -4.31 -4.20
CA ALA A 89 -2.63 -4.52 -3.32
C ALA A 89 -3.80 -3.56 -3.62
N PHE A 90 -3.50 -2.27 -3.83
CA PHE A 90 -4.52 -1.30 -4.23
C PHE A 90 -5.12 -1.64 -5.60
N LEU A 91 -4.30 -2.07 -6.57
CA LEU A 91 -4.76 -2.49 -7.88
C LEU A 91 -5.71 -3.68 -7.78
N ASP A 92 -5.34 -4.73 -7.04
CA ASP A 92 -6.16 -5.94 -6.87
C ASP A 92 -7.55 -5.63 -6.31
N VAL A 93 -7.62 -4.71 -5.34
CA VAL A 93 -8.88 -4.30 -4.71
C VAL A 93 -9.72 -3.43 -5.64
N LEU A 94 -9.13 -2.42 -6.29
CA LEU A 94 -9.85 -1.47 -7.15
C LEU A 94 -10.25 -2.09 -8.49
N HIS A 95 -9.46 -3.02 -9.03
CA HIS A 95 -9.78 -3.73 -10.28
C HIS A 95 -11.13 -4.45 -10.21
N ARG A 96 -11.45 -5.04 -9.05
CA ARG A 96 -12.74 -5.71 -8.81
C ARG A 96 -13.89 -4.72 -8.57
N ARG A 97 -13.61 -3.41 -8.51
CA ARG A 97 -14.51 -2.32 -8.08
C ARG A 97 -14.34 -1.08 -8.96
N GLN A 98 -14.21 -1.28 -10.27
CA GLN A 98 -13.70 -0.29 -11.22
C GLN A 98 -14.54 0.99 -11.41
N THR A 99 -15.83 0.97 -11.09
CA THR A 99 -16.73 2.12 -11.32
C THR A 99 -16.23 3.37 -10.60
N GLY A 100 -15.87 4.40 -11.39
CA GLY A 100 -15.35 5.67 -10.87
C GLY A 100 -13.84 5.69 -10.56
N TYR A 101 -13.11 4.59 -10.77
CA TYR A 101 -11.67 4.46 -10.47
C TYR A 101 -10.80 4.23 -11.71
N GLY A 102 -11.34 4.38 -12.94
CA GLY A 102 -10.63 4.04 -14.18
C GLY A 102 -9.24 4.68 -14.31
N GLU A 103 -9.14 5.99 -14.07
CA GLU A 103 -7.86 6.72 -14.10
C GLU A 103 -6.87 6.22 -13.03
N VAL A 104 -7.36 5.94 -11.82
CA VAL A 104 -6.53 5.43 -10.71
C VAL A 104 -6.01 4.03 -11.04
N ILE A 105 -6.85 3.17 -11.62
CA ILE A 105 -6.49 1.80 -12.02
C ILE A 105 -5.47 1.83 -13.16
N ALA A 106 -5.65 2.72 -14.15
CA ALA A 106 -4.69 2.87 -15.25
C ALA A 106 -3.31 3.27 -14.71
N TRP A 107 -3.25 4.28 -13.83
CA TRP A 107 -2.00 4.70 -13.18
C TRP A 107 -1.36 3.56 -12.36
N LEU A 108 -2.14 2.82 -11.58
CA LEU A 108 -1.63 1.69 -10.78
C LEU A 108 -1.04 0.56 -11.65
N ARG A 109 -1.63 0.28 -12.81
CA ARG A 109 -1.13 -0.72 -13.76
C ARG A 109 0.20 -0.29 -14.37
N GLU A 110 0.30 0.96 -14.83
CA GLU A 110 1.52 1.52 -15.38
C GLU A 110 2.66 1.46 -14.35
N GLU A 111 2.37 1.91 -13.14
CA GLU A 111 3.37 1.99 -12.07
C GLU A 111 3.80 0.60 -11.56
N THR A 112 2.87 -0.35 -11.45
CA THR A 112 3.20 -1.75 -11.12
C THR A 112 4.08 -2.38 -12.20
N THR A 113 3.81 -2.10 -13.47
CA THR A 113 4.62 -2.59 -14.60
C THR A 113 6.02 -1.97 -14.57
N ARG A 114 6.12 -0.66 -14.36
CA ARG A 114 7.39 0.07 -14.25
C ARG A 114 8.27 -0.50 -13.14
N LEU A 115 7.68 -0.81 -11.98
CA LEU A 115 8.39 -1.39 -10.84
C LEU A 115 8.80 -2.85 -11.06
N ALA A 116 8.07 -3.62 -11.88
CA ALA A 116 8.46 -4.97 -12.25
C ALA A 116 9.71 -5.00 -13.15
N THR A 117 9.83 -4.03 -14.06
CA THR A 117 11.00 -3.91 -14.97
C THR A 117 12.26 -3.37 -14.27
N THR A 118 12.11 -2.71 -13.12
CA THR A 118 13.23 -2.11 -12.36
C THR A 118 13.84 -3.08 -11.31
N ARG A 119 13.48 -4.38 -11.37
CA ARG A 119 13.97 -5.41 -10.44
C ARG A 119 15.35 -5.93 -10.78
#